data_AF-A0A519YBT6-F1
#
_entry.id   AF-A0A519YBT6-F1
#
_cell.length_a   1.000
_cell.length_b   1.000
_cell.length_c   1.000
_cell.angle_alpha   90.00
_cell.angle_beta   90.00
_cell.angle_gamma   90.00
#
_symmetry.space_group_name_H-M   'P 1'
#
loop_
_entity.id
_entity.type
_entity.pdbx_description
1 polymer ?
#
loop_
_entity_poly.entity_id
_entity_poly.type
_entity_poly.pdbx_seq_one_letter_code
_entity_poly.pdbx_strand_id
1 'polypeptide(L)'
;MDEQRTRPRVYLIETMSDMEDDVLRTWLERQANDTGQPPPTVRVTDQALADLARRKDDPLLTPLRVVWLPKETHPDGAQRLRETLSLRDPLHPGQNTQRRVMRDDPARCHVLEGDPAPLSDLERRLAENGGGSLPDFIRRQAALTLERAERTLLGTQYKVSKFVVDEITDASRYHDGTHALSGKLNLPVAEVDRRARGALDEMVAAQSRRAIALWDQLGRYFSRAYRLDVDTTRLDELRELNKEHSLVFLPSHRSYLDPLVLRPALLANDLPLNHVMGG
;
A
#
# COMPACT_ATOMS: atom_id res chain seq x y z
N MET A 1 4.79 -38.18 7.54
CA MET A 1 6.23 -37.98 7.33
C MET A 1 6.33 -37.31 5.97
N ASP A 2 6.05 -36.01 5.95
CA ASP A 2 5.92 -35.24 4.71
C ASP A 2 7.30 -34.67 4.38
N GLU A 3 7.92 -35.20 3.33
CA GLU A 3 9.23 -34.77 2.86
C GLU A 3 9.18 -33.26 2.62
N GLN A 4 10.11 -32.53 3.26
CA GLN A 4 10.43 -31.15 2.94
C GLN A 4 10.95 -31.09 1.51
N ARG A 5 10.07 -31.20 0.51
CA ARG A 5 10.34 -30.75 -0.84
C ARG A 5 10.64 -29.27 -0.72
N THR A 6 11.92 -28.92 -0.79
CA THR A 6 12.37 -27.54 -0.95
C THR A 6 11.73 -27.01 -2.22
N ARG A 7 10.60 -26.32 -2.08
CA ARG A 7 9.91 -25.67 -3.20
C ARG A 7 10.88 -24.65 -3.82
N PRO A 8 11.01 -24.61 -5.15
CA PRO A 8 11.84 -23.61 -5.78
C PRO A 8 11.26 -22.22 -5.47
N ARG A 9 12.04 -21.36 -4.82
CA ARG A 9 11.63 -19.97 -4.53
C ARG A 9 11.73 -19.16 -5.81
N VAL A 10 10.67 -18.44 -6.17
CA VAL A 10 10.62 -17.58 -7.36
C VAL A 10 10.29 -16.17 -6.90
N TYR A 11 11.14 -15.21 -7.25
CA TYR A 11 10.91 -13.81 -6.91
C TYR A 11 10.07 -13.13 -7.98
N LEU A 12 8.99 -12.46 -7.58
CA LEU A 12 8.16 -11.65 -8.47
C LEU A 12 8.58 -10.20 -8.36
N ILE A 13 8.96 -9.57 -9.48
CA ILE A 13 9.49 -8.21 -9.49
C ILE A 13 8.58 -7.30 -10.33
N GLU A 14 8.19 -6.17 -9.78
CA GLU A 14 7.40 -5.15 -10.50
C GLU A 14 8.27 -4.40 -11.52
N THR A 15 7.65 -3.63 -12.41
CA THR A 15 8.39 -2.71 -13.30
C THR A 15 8.96 -1.57 -12.46
N MET A 16 10.28 -1.39 -12.51
CA MET A 16 10.99 -0.41 -11.69
C MET A 16 11.87 0.50 -12.55
N SER A 17 12.43 1.55 -11.93
CA SER A 17 13.47 2.38 -12.56
C SER A 17 14.82 1.66 -12.63
N ASP A 18 15.70 2.09 -13.54
CA ASP A 18 17.06 1.51 -13.68
C ASP A 18 17.85 1.46 -12.35
N MET A 19 17.66 2.48 -11.51
CA MET A 19 18.31 2.55 -10.19
C MET A 19 17.77 1.49 -9.23
N GLU A 20 16.47 1.26 -9.24
CA GLU A 20 15.83 0.24 -8.40
C GLU A 20 16.21 -1.17 -8.89
N ASP A 21 16.30 -1.36 -10.21
CA ASP A 21 16.82 -2.59 -10.82
C ASP A 21 18.25 -2.88 -10.36
N ASP A 22 19.13 -1.87 -10.30
CA ASP A 22 20.51 -2.03 -9.83
C ASP A 22 20.57 -2.43 -8.34
N VAL A 23 19.79 -1.76 -7.48
CA VAL A 23 19.68 -2.09 -6.05
C VAL A 23 19.17 -3.53 -5.87
N LEU A 24 18.14 -3.90 -6.61
CA LEU A 24 17.54 -5.23 -6.58
C LEU A 24 18.52 -6.30 -7.04
N ARG A 25 19.29 -6.04 -8.11
CA ARG A 25 20.32 -6.96 -8.61
C ARG A 25 21.38 -7.22 -7.55
N THR A 26 21.90 -6.17 -6.91
CA THR A 26 22.88 -6.32 -5.82
C THR A 26 22.31 -7.10 -4.63
N TRP A 27 21.02 -6.92 -4.30
CA TRP A 27 20.37 -7.69 -3.25
C TRP A 27 20.23 -9.18 -3.63
N LEU A 28 19.81 -9.47 -4.87
CA LEU A 28 19.68 -10.84 -5.38
C LEU A 28 21.04 -11.55 -5.46
N GLU A 29 22.11 -10.85 -5.83
CA GLU A 29 23.48 -11.39 -5.83
C GLU A 29 23.93 -11.80 -4.42
N ARG A 30 23.59 -11.02 -3.39
CA ARG A 30 23.87 -11.39 -1.99
C ARG A 30 23.09 -12.63 -1.58
N GLN A 31 21.80 -12.70 -1.93
CA GLN A 31 20.98 -13.90 -1.67
C GLN A 31 21.51 -15.15 -2.40
N ALA A 32 22.00 -14.98 -3.62
CA ALA A 32 22.59 -16.05 -4.41
C ALA A 32 23.90 -16.58 -3.79
N ASN A 33 24.71 -15.71 -3.19
CA ASN A 33 25.93 -16.13 -2.48
C ASN A 33 25.61 -16.96 -1.23
N ASP A 34 24.49 -16.67 -0.55
CA ASP A 34 24.06 -17.41 0.63
C ASP A 34 23.44 -18.78 0.27
N THR A 35 22.80 -18.89 -0.90
CA THR A 35 22.11 -20.12 -1.35
C THR A 35 22.88 -20.93 -2.40
N GLY A 36 23.98 -20.41 -2.93
CA GLY A 36 24.84 -21.05 -3.94
C GLY A 36 24.28 -21.06 -5.37
N GLN A 37 23.08 -20.52 -5.62
CA GLN A 37 22.48 -20.38 -6.96
C GLN A 37 21.71 -19.07 -7.10
N PRO A 38 21.74 -18.41 -8.26
CA PRO A 38 20.93 -17.23 -8.50
C PRO A 38 19.46 -17.61 -8.45
N PRO A 39 18.65 -16.98 -7.58
CA PRO A 39 17.25 -17.34 -7.47
C PRO A 39 16.48 -16.92 -8.73
N PRO A 40 15.54 -17.74 -9.22
CA PRO A 40 14.78 -17.40 -10.41
C PRO A 40 13.89 -16.18 -10.17
N THR A 41 14.03 -15.17 -11.02
CA THR A 41 13.26 -13.92 -10.98
C THR A 41 12.30 -13.84 -12.15
N VAL A 42 11.06 -13.42 -11.88
CA VAL A 42 10.01 -13.25 -12.89
C VAL A 42 9.49 -11.82 -12.81
N ARG A 43 9.59 -11.07 -13.92
CA ARG A 43 8.94 -9.77 -14.05
C ARG A 43 7.44 -9.96 -14.15
N VAL A 44 6.68 -9.16 -13.41
CA VAL A 44 5.21 -9.19 -13.38
C VAL A 44 4.66 -8.59 -14.69
N THR A 45 4.74 -9.37 -15.78
CA THR A 45 4.14 -9.08 -17.09
C THR A 45 3.07 -10.12 -17.41
N ASP A 46 2.16 -9.79 -18.32
CA ASP A 46 1.05 -10.68 -18.69
C ASP A 46 1.56 -12.06 -19.15
N GLN A 47 2.54 -12.06 -20.05
CA GLN A 47 3.14 -13.30 -20.58
C GLN A 47 3.86 -14.10 -19.49
N ALA A 48 4.68 -13.44 -18.68
CA ALA A 48 5.50 -14.13 -17.68
C ALA A 48 4.63 -14.75 -16.56
N LEU A 49 3.54 -14.09 -16.18
CA LEU A 49 2.58 -14.63 -15.24
C LEU A 49 1.75 -15.77 -15.84
N ALA A 50 1.41 -15.70 -17.14
CA ALA A 50 0.77 -16.80 -17.84
C ALA A 50 1.67 -18.05 -17.92
N ASP A 51 2.98 -17.86 -18.11
CA ASP A 51 3.95 -18.96 -18.10
C ASP A 51 4.15 -19.51 -16.67
N LEU A 52 4.20 -18.64 -15.67
CA LEU A 52 4.27 -19.02 -14.26
C LEU A 52 3.06 -19.85 -13.83
N ALA A 53 1.85 -19.46 -14.27
CA ALA A 53 0.60 -20.15 -13.99
C ALA A 53 0.52 -21.57 -14.59
N ARG A 54 1.38 -21.91 -15.57
CA ARG A 54 1.42 -23.25 -16.19
C ARG A 54 2.43 -24.19 -15.52
N ARG A 55 3.22 -23.69 -14.56
CA ARG A 55 4.23 -24.48 -13.86
C ARG A 55 3.59 -25.54 -12.98
N LYS A 56 4.21 -26.72 -12.91
CA LYS A 56 3.74 -27.87 -12.12
C LYS A 56 4.63 -28.20 -10.92
N ASP A 57 5.70 -27.44 -10.74
CA ASP A 57 6.68 -27.64 -9.67
C ASP A 57 6.35 -26.84 -8.39
N ASP A 58 5.15 -26.25 -8.31
CA ASP A 58 4.59 -25.55 -7.15
C ASP A 58 5.60 -24.57 -6.50
N PRO A 59 6.07 -23.55 -7.26
CA PRO A 59 7.08 -22.63 -6.77
C PRO A 59 6.55 -21.78 -5.61
N LEU A 60 7.45 -21.42 -4.70
CA LEU A 60 7.18 -20.49 -3.62
C LEU A 60 7.36 -19.05 -4.16
N LEU A 61 6.25 -18.38 -4.47
CA LEU A 61 6.26 -17.04 -5.04
C LEU A 61 6.52 -16.00 -3.95
N THR A 62 7.58 -15.21 -4.10
CA THR A 62 7.93 -14.13 -3.18
C THR A 62 7.97 -12.80 -3.93
N PRO A 63 6.99 -11.91 -3.72
CA PRO A 63 7.01 -10.56 -4.28
C PRO A 63 8.15 -9.72 -3.72
N LEU A 64 8.81 -8.93 -4.56
CA LEU A 64 9.85 -7.98 -4.18
C LEU A 64 9.51 -6.56 -4.62
N ARG A 65 9.83 -5.59 -3.79
CA ARG A 65 9.74 -4.15 -4.10
C ARG A 65 10.92 -3.40 -3.49
N VAL A 66 11.51 -2.48 -4.25
CA VAL A 66 12.44 -1.49 -3.70
C VAL A 66 11.63 -0.35 -3.07
N VAL A 67 11.90 -0.06 -1.80
CA VAL A 67 11.23 0.99 -1.02
C VAL A 67 12.25 2.03 -0.60
N TRP A 68 11.86 3.31 -0.69
CA TRP A 68 12.66 4.45 -0.29
C TRP A 68 12.13 5.02 1.02
N LEU A 69 12.89 4.88 2.10
CA LEU A 69 12.52 5.38 3.41
C LEU A 69 12.65 6.91 3.47
N PRO A 70 11.74 7.59 4.20
CA PRO A 70 11.98 8.96 4.61
C PRO A 70 13.25 9.03 5.47
N LYS A 71 13.87 10.20 5.55
CA LYS A 71 15.04 10.37 6.41
C LYS A 71 14.59 10.21 7.87
N GLU A 72 15.40 9.55 8.70
CA GLU A 72 15.08 9.39 10.12
C GLU A 72 14.81 10.76 10.73
N THR A 73 13.57 10.94 11.20
CA THR A 73 13.15 12.17 11.82
C THR A 73 13.67 12.18 13.25
N HIS A 74 14.76 12.92 13.51
CA HIS A 74 15.20 13.18 14.88
C HIS A 74 14.05 13.79 15.70
N PRO A 75 13.95 13.49 17.02
CA PRO A 75 12.84 13.91 17.87
C PRO A 75 12.65 15.43 18.02
N ASP A 76 13.58 16.25 17.50
CA ASP A 76 13.42 17.70 17.45
C ASP A 76 12.44 18.12 16.35
N GLY A 77 11.23 18.51 16.79
CA GLY A 77 10.06 18.86 15.98
C GLY A 77 10.26 19.97 14.92
N ALA A 78 11.43 20.61 14.87
CA ALA A 78 11.78 21.58 13.82
C ALA A 78 12.16 20.92 12.47
N GLN A 79 12.69 19.69 12.47
CA GLN A 79 13.02 18.98 11.23
C GLN A 79 11.80 18.26 10.62
N ARG A 80 10.82 17.85 11.44
CA ARG A 80 9.47 17.40 11.00
C ARG A 80 8.84 18.36 10.00
N LEU A 81 9.06 19.68 10.18
CA LEU A 81 8.47 20.73 9.34
C LEU A 81 9.04 20.82 7.92
N ARG A 82 10.29 20.39 7.69
CA ARG A 82 10.98 20.59 6.40
C ARG A 82 10.79 19.42 5.44
N GLU A 83 10.63 18.20 5.93
CA GLU A 83 10.45 17.03 5.08
C GLU A 83 9.01 16.86 4.60
N THR A 84 8.05 17.34 5.38
CA THR A 84 6.65 17.47 4.96
C THR A 84 6.41 18.58 3.92
N LEU A 85 7.45 19.35 3.52
CA LEU A 85 7.39 20.33 2.44
C LEU A 85 7.69 19.73 1.05
N SER A 86 8.06 18.45 0.97
CA SER A 86 8.15 17.81 -0.33
C SER A 86 6.74 17.56 -0.88
N LEU A 87 6.32 18.37 -1.85
CA LEU A 87 5.22 18.09 -2.80
C LEU A 87 5.44 16.80 -3.63
N ARG A 88 6.49 16.04 -3.32
CA ARG A 88 6.94 14.83 -4.01
C ARG A 88 6.74 13.65 -3.09
N ASP A 89 6.20 12.58 -3.63
CA ASP A 89 6.07 11.30 -2.93
C ASP A 89 7.44 10.89 -2.36
N PRO A 90 7.63 10.88 -1.02
CA PRO A 90 8.92 10.53 -0.43
C PRO A 90 9.26 9.04 -0.60
N LEU A 91 8.27 8.21 -0.89
CA LEU A 91 8.39 6.75 -1.05
C LEU A 91 8.65 6.35 -2.51
N HIS A 92 8.25 7.20 -3.47
CA HIS A 92 8.54 7.05 -4.90
C HIS A 92 9.27 8.28 -5.43
N PRO A 93 10.52 8.52 -4.97
CA PRO A 93 11.32 9.65 -5.43
C PRO A 93 11.58 9.55 -6.93
N GLY A 94 11.49 10.67 -7.64
CA GLY A 94 11.94 10.73 -9.04
C GLY A 94 13.43 10.41 -9.17
N GLN A 95 13.87 9.99 -10.37
CA GLN A 95 15.22 9.47 -10.63
C GLN A 95 16.37 10.33 -10.10
N ASN A 96 16.29 11.66 -10.21
CA ASN A 96 17.33 12.57 -9.68
C ASN A 96 17.41 12.53 -8.15
N THR A 97 16.27 12.36 -7.47
CA THR A 97 16.21 12.22 -6.02
C THR A 97 16.74 10.85 -5.59
N GLN A 98 16.39 9.77 -6.31
CA GLN A 98 16.94 8.43 -6.05
C GLN A 98 18.47 8.45 -6.09
N ARG A 99 19.07 9.04 -7.14
CA ARG A 99 20.53 9.21 -7.25
C ARG A 99 21.14 9.96 -6.07
N ARG A 100 20.47 11.02 -5.62
CA ARG A 100 20.94 11.81 -4.47
C ARG A 100 20.86 11.00 -3.18
N VAL A 101 19.77 10.28 -2.94
CA VAL A 101 19.61 9.41 -1.76
C VAL A 101 20.67 8.31 -1.78
N MET A 102 20.89 7.64 -2.90
CA MET A 102 21.96 6.64 -3.04
C MET A 102 23.36 7.18 -2.73
N ARG A 103 23.63 8.44 -3.07
CA ARG A 103 24.93 9.07 -2.79
C ARG A 103 25.06 9.53 -1.34
N ASP A 104 24.02 10.15 -0.80
CA ASP A 104 24.07 10.84 0.50
C ASP A 104 23.74 9.90 1.67
N ASP A 105 22.83 8.95 1.47
CA ASP A 105 22.32 8.02 2.49
C ASP A 105 21.70 6.76 1.85
N PRO A 106 22.55 5.82 1.36
CA PRO A 106 22.08 4.60 0.71
C PRO A 106 21.33 3.66 1.65
N ALA A 107 21.51 3.80 2.97
CA ALA A 107 20.82 3.00 3.98
C ALA A 107 19.29 3.22 3.95
N ARG A 108 18.81 4.30 3.32
CA ARG A 108 17.37 4.57 3.16
C ARG A 108 16.69 3.79 2.05
N CYS A 109 17.42 3.02 1.26
CA CYS A 109 16.83 2.19 0.22
C CYS A 109 16.92 0.72 0.61
N HIS A 110 15.76 0.08 0.64
CA HIS A 110 15.66 -1.33 1.02
C HIS A 110 14.92 -2.11 -0.05
N VAL A 111 15.31 -3.37 -0.20
CA VAL A 111 14.49 -4.36 -0.88
C VAL A 111 13.58 -4.98 0.17
N LEU A 112 12.28 -4.85 -0.08
CA LEU A 112 11.21 -5.40 0.73
C LEU A 112 10.75 -6.72 0.11
N GLU A 113 10.68 -7.75 0.95
CA GLU A 113 10.09 -9.04 0.61
C GLU A 113 8.65 -9.08 1.11
N GLY A 114 7.70 -9.36 0.23
CA GLY A 114 6.33 -9.70 0.61
C GLY A 114 6.27 -11.14 1.14
N ASP A 115 5.22 -11.43 1.92
CA ASP A 115 5.00 -12.78 2.44
C ASP A 115 4.94 -13.81 1.31
N PRO A 116 5.73 -14.89 1.38
CA PRO A 116 5.80 -15.89 0.32
C PRO A 116 4.56 -16.78 0.33
N ALA A 117 4.07 -17.14 -0.86
CA ALA A 117 2.95 -18.07 -1.02
C ALA A 117 3.23 -19.11 -2.11
N PRO A 118 2.94 -20.41 -1.88
CA PRO A 118 3.10 -21.42 -2.93
C PRO A 118 2.02 -21.24 -3.99
N LEU A 119 2.36 -21.57 -5.25
CA LEU A 119 1.43 -21.44 -6.37
C LEU A 119 0.10 -22.19 -6.12
N SER A 120 0.18 -23.39 -5.54
CA SER A 120 -0.99 -24.20 -5.16
C SER A 120 -1.93 -23.52 -4.14
N ASP A 121 -1.40 -22.72 -3.21
CA ASP A 121 -2.23 -21.97 -2.26
C ASP A 121 -2.95 -20.81 -2.98
N LEU A 122 -2.29 -20.15 -3.93
CA LEU A 122 -2.93 -19.11 -4.74
C LEU A 122 -4.03 -19.69 -5.62
N GLU A 123 -3.83 -20.86 -6.22
CA GLU A 123 -4.85 -21.59 -6.98
C GLU A 123 -6.06 -21.96 -6.11
N ARG A 124 -5.82 -22.49 -4.91
CA ARG A 124 -6.88 -22.81 -3.95
C ARG A 124 -7.69 -21.57 -3.57
N ARG A 125 -7.02 -20.49 -3.19
CA ARG A 125 -7.68 -19.22 -2.82
C ARG A 125 -8.46 -18.61 -3.98
N LEU A 126 -7.95 -18.73 -5.21
CA LEU A 126 -8.69 -18.29 -6.40
C LEU A 126 -9.99 -19.10 -6.58
N ALA A 127 -9.93 -20.42 -6.41
CA ALA A 127 -11.11 -21.27 -6.50
C ALA A 127 -12.15 -20.95 -5.41
N GLU A 128 -11.70 -20.67 -4.18
CA GLU A 128 -12.55 -20.24 -3.06
C GLU A 128 -13.22 -18.87 -3.32
N ASN A 129 -12.54 -17.96 -4.01
CA ASN A 129 -13.04 -16.63 -4.37
C ASN A 129 -13.88 -16.60 -5.67
N GLY A 130 -14.37 -17.74 -6.15
CA GLY A 130 -15.26 -17.79 -7.33
C GLY A 130 -14.54 -17.96 -8.68
N GLY A 131 -13.23 -18.23 -8.67
CA GLY A 131 -12.44 -18.50 -9.86
C GLY A 131 -11.96 -17.25 -10.60
N GLY A 132 -11.49 -17.44 -11.84
CA GLY A 132 -11.01 -16.35 -12.70
C GLY A 132 -9.62 -16.61 -13.27
N SER A 133 -8.94 -15.53 -13.66
CA SER A 133 -7.59 -15.57 -14.23
C SER A 133 -6.54 -15.69 -13.13
N LEU A 134 -5.86 -16.84 -13.08
CA LEU A 134 -4.75 -17.07 -12.14
C LEU A 134 -3.60 -16.06 -12.30
N PRO A 135 -3.13 -15.71 -13.52
CA PRO A 135 -2.14 -14.65 -13.70
C PRO A 135 -2.55 -13.31 -13.06
N ASP A 136 -3.80 -12.89 -13.25
CA ASP A 136 -4.29 -11.63 -12.68
C ASP A 136 -4.40 -11.72 -11.15
N PHE A 137 -4.82 -12.87 -10.63
CA PHE A 137 -4.86 -13.11 -9.19
C PHE A 137 -3.46 -13.08 -8.56
N ILE A 138 -2.46 -13.72 -9.20
CA ILE A 138 -1.05 -13.68 -8.74
C ILE A 138 -0.55 -12.24 -8.71
N ARG A 139 -0.80 -11.46 -9.77
CA ARG A 139 -0.43 -10.03 -9.82
C ARG A 139 -1.04 -9.26 -8.65
N ARG A 140 -2.34 -9.41 -8.42
CA ARG A 140 -3.06 -8.72 -7.34
C ARG A 140 -2.54 -9.13 -5.97
N GLN A 141 -2.38 -10.43 -5.71
CA GLN A 141 -1.87 -10.91 -4.43
C GLN A 141 -0.45 -10.43 -4.18
N ALA A 142 0.42 -10.42 -5.20
CA ALA A 142 1.77 -9.90 -5.09
C ALA A 142 1.79 -8.40 -4.72
N ALA A 143 0.94 -7.60 -5.37
CA ALA A 143 0.83 -6.19 -5.04
C ALA A 143 0.27 -5.96 -3.62
N LEU A 144 -0.75 -6.72 -3.20
CA LEU A 144 -1.35 -6.60 -1.86
C LEU A 144 -0.39 -6.99 -0.73
N THR A 145 0.41 -8.04 -0.91
CA THR A 145 1.39 -8.45 0.11
C THR A 145 2.53 -7.43 0.23
N LEU A 146 2.98 -6.87 -0.90
CA LEU A 146 3.96 -5.78 -0.89
C LEU A 146 3.44 -4.53 -0.16
N GLU A 147 2.20 -4.12 -0.42
CA GLU A 147 1.58 -2.99 0.29
C GLU A 147 1.44 -3.24 1.80
N ARG A 148 1.16 -4.49 2.21
CA ARG A 148 1.12 -4.87 3.63
C ARG A 148 2.50 -4.84 4.27
N ALA A 149 3.50 -5.39 3.59
CA ALA A 149 4.88 -5.38 4.07
C ALA A 149 5.43 -3.93 4.15
N GLU A 150 5.09 -3.09 3.18
CA GLU A 150 5.49 -1.67 3.13
C GLU A 150 4.81 -0.89 4.26
N ARG A 151 3.54 -1.18 4.56
CA ARG A 151 2.83 -0.61 5.71
C ARG A 151 3.48 -0.97 7.04
N THR A 152 3.96 -2.20 7.21
CA THR A 152 4.66 -2.62 8.42
C THR A 152 5.97 -1.85 8.60
N LEU A 153 6.66 -1.56 7.49
CA LEU A 153 7.93 -0.83 7.49
C LEU A 153 7.75 0.69 7.76
N LEU A 154 6.72 1.32 7.19
CA LEU A 154 6.54 2.78 7.22
C LEU A 154 5.58 3.31 8.29
N GLY A 155 4.80 2.42 8.92
CA GLY A 155 3.79 2.77 9.91
C GLY A 155 2.45 3.25 9.30
N THR A 156 1.45 3.41 10.16
CA THR A 156 0.04 3.67 9.78
C THR A 156 -0.21 5.06 9.18
N GLN A 157 0.77 5.95 9.25
CA GLN A 157 0.71 7.34 8.78
C GLN A 157 0.70 7.49 7.24
N TYR A 158 1.07 6.44 6.48
CA TYR A 158 1.15 6.46 5.00
C TYR A 158 0.04 5.68 4.27
N LYS A 159 -1.08 5.41 4.95
CA LYS A 159 -2.22 4.63 4.45
C LYS A 159 -2.84 5.25 3.18
N VAL A 160 -2.58 4.66 2.01
CA VAL A 160 -3.49 4.75 0.85
C VAL A 160 -3.56 3.37 0.24
N SER A 161 -4.68 2.69 0.40
CA SER A 161 -4.90 1.40 -0.25
C SER A 161 -5.20 1.66 -1.72
N LYS A 162 -4.24 1.34 -2.59
CA LYS A 162 -4.37 1.51 -4.06
C LYS A 162 -5.34 0.49 -4.68
N PHE A 163 -5.71 -0.55 -3.93
CA PHE A 163 -6.49 -1.71 -4.42
C PHE A 163 -7.82 -1.91 -3.68
N VAL A 164 -8.37 -0.85 -3.05
CA VAL A 164 -9.66 -0.96 -2.32
C VAL A 164 -10.78 -1.43 -3.24
N VAL A 165 -10.82 -0.94 -4.47
CA VAL A 165 -11.85 -1.34 -5.45
C VAL A 165 -11.73 -2.83 -5.75
N ASP A 166 -10.53 -3.31 -6.05
CA ASP A 166 -10.28 -4.72 -6.35
C ASP A 166 -10.63 -5.62 -5.16
N GLU A 167 -10.23 -5.24 -3.94
CA GLU A 167 -10.53 -5.98 -2.70
C GLU A 167 -12.04 -6.04 -2.40
N ILE A 168 -12.77 -4.95 -2.66
CA ILE A 168 -14.22 -4.95 -2.55
C ILE A 168 -14.82 -5.87 -3.60
N THR A 169 -14.34 -5.82 -4.84
CA THR A 169 -14.93 -6.56 -5.97
C THR A 169 -14.68 -8.06 -5.94
N ASP A 170 -13.62 -8.52 -5.27
CA ASP A 170 -13.28 -9.94 -5.10
C ASP A 170 -14.01 -10.59 -3.91
N ALA A 171 -14.71 -9.81 -3.08
CA ALA A 171 -15.41 -10.35 -1.92
C ALA A 171 -16.75 -11.00 -2.30
N SER A 172 -17.07 -12.16 -1.72
CA SER A 172 -18.35 -12.85 -1.93
C SER A 172 -19.57 -11.94 -1.76
N ARG A 173 -19.56 -11.10 -0.71
CA ARG A 173 -20.60 -10.08 -0.45
C ARG A 173 -20.87 -9.13 -1.63
N TYR A 174 -19.83 -8.82 -2.41
CA TYR A 174 -19.95 -7.95 -3.58
C TYR A 174 -20.55 -8.71 -4.76
N HIS A 175 -20.14 -9.97 -4.98
CA HIS A 175 -20.77 -10.84 -5.98
C HIS A 175 -22.25 -11.07 -5.66
N ASP A 176 -22.59 -11.40 -4.41
CA ASP A 176 -23.97 -11.57 -3.97
C ASP A 176 -24.78 -10.28 -4.16
N GLY A 177 -24.19 -9.13 -3.83
CA GLY A 177 -24.78 -7.81 -4.03
C GLY A 177 -25.04 -7.47 -5.49
N THR A 178 -24.09 -7.74 -6.39
CA THR A 178 -24.22 -7.48 -7.84
C THR A 178 -25.28 -8.39 -8.47
N HIS A 179 -25.38 -9.65 -8.05
CA HIS A 179 -26.46 -10.56 -8.46
C HIS A 179 -27.85 -10.07 -8.00
N ALA A 180 -27.97 -9.67 -6.73
CA ALA A 180 -29.22 -9.14 -6.20
C ALA A 180 -29.64 -7.84 -6.92
N LEU A 181 -28.68 -6.98 -7.26
CA LEU A 181 -28.94 -5.73 -7.96
C LEU A 181 -29.29 -5.94 -9.43
N SER A 182 -28.68 -6.93 -10.09
CA SER A 182 -29.06 -7.37 -11.44
C SER A 182 -30.54 -7.77 -11.50
N GLY A 183 -31.03 -8.54 -10.53
CA GLY A 183 -32.44 -8.91 -10.44
C GLY A 183 -33.38 -7.71 -10.23
N LYS A 184 -32.96 -6.73 -9.42
CA LYS A 184 -33.76 -5.51 -9.15
C LYS A 184 -33.81 -4.54 -10.33
N LEU A 185 -32.68 -4.38 -11.02
CA LEU A 185 -32.53 -3.42 -12.12
C LEU A 185 -32.91 -4.01 -13.48
N ASN A 186 -33.14 -5.33 -13.54
CA ASN A 186 -33.36 -6.08 -14.78
C ASN A 186 -32.25 -5.83 -15.82
N LEU A 187 -31.00 -5.84 -15.34
CA LEU A 187 -29.79 -5.65 -16.16
C LEU A 187 -28.91 -6.90 -16.08
N PRO A 188 -28.11 -7.21 -17.12
CA PRO A 188 -27.11 -8.27 -17.05
C PRO A 188 -26.12 -8.04 -15.91
N VAL A 189 -25.70 -9.10 -15.21
CA VAL A 189 -24.74 -9.03 -14.09
C VAL A 189 -23.45 -8.33 -14.50
N ALA A 190 -22.94 -8.61 -15.72
CA ALA A 190 -21.74 -7.97 -16.25
C ALA A 190 -21.89 -6.44 -16.42
N GLU A 191 -23.08 -5.97 -16.77
CA GLU A 191 -23.37 -4.53 -16.89
C GLU A 191 -23.41 -3.86 -15.51
N VAL A 192 -24.01 -4.54 -14.53
CA VAL A 192 -24.06 -4.09 -13.14
C VAL A 192 -22.65 -4.03 -12.52
N ASP A 193 -21.84 -5.07 -12.73
CA ASP A 193 -20.45 -5.11 -12.25
C ASP A 193 -19.62 -3.98 -12.85
N ARG A 194 -19.70 -3.76 -14.18
CA ARG A 194 -18.99 -2.66 -14.84
C ARG A 194 -19.35 -1.30 -14.25
N ARG A 195 -20.64 -1.05 -13.98
CA ARG A 195 -21.10 0.21 -13.39
C ARG A 195 -20.68 0.35 -11.92
N ALA A 196 -20.76 -0.73 -11.15
CA ALA A 196 -20.35 -0.75 -9.75
C ALA A 196 -18.84 -0.50 -9.61
N ARG A 197 -18.01 -1.12 -10.46
CA ARG A 197 -16.57 -0.82 -10.57
C ARG A 197 -16.32 0.65 -10.90
N GLY A 198 -17.00 1.19 -11.91
CA GLY A 198 -16.86 2.61 -12.25
C GLY A 198 -17.25 3.56 -11.12
N ALA A 199 -18.30 3.25 -10.36
CA ALA A 199 -18.70 4.04 -9.19
C ALA A 199 -17.70 3.91 -8.03
N LEU A 200 -17.18 2.71 -7.78
CA LEU A 200 -16.12 2.48 -6.79
C LEU A 200 -14.82 3.21 -7.19
N ASP A 201 -14.46 3.18 -8.47
CA ASP A 201 -13.33 3.92 -9.02
C ASP A 201 -13.53 5.43 -8.84
N GLU A 202 -14.73 5.97 -9.08
CA GLU A 202 -15.04 7.38 -8.82
C GLU A 202 -14.95 7.73 -7.33
N MET A 203 -15.45 6.85 -6.45
CA MET A 203 -15.35 7.04 -4.99
C MET A 203 -13.90 6.96 -4.48
N VAL A 204 -13.04 6.16 -5.13
CA VAL A 204 -11.63 5.99 -4.78
C VAL A 204 -10.74 7.01 -5.49
N ALA A 205 -11.18 7.56 -6.62
CA ALA A 205 -10.48 8.55 -7.42
C ALA A 205 -10.49 9.93 -6.75
N ALA A 206 -9.70 10.06 -5.70
CA ALA A 206 -8.67 11.10 -5.54
C ALA A 206 -8.25 11.28 -4.08
N GLN A 207 -7.82 10.21 -3.39
CA GLN A 207 -6.75 10.38 -2.38
C GLN A 207 -5.42 10.60 -3.12
N SER A 208 -5.31 11.66 -3.92
CA SER A 208 -4.03 11.96 -4.56
C SER A 208 -3.08 12.36 -3.43
N ARG A 209 -2.00 11.58 -3.23
CA ARG A 209 -1.01 11.85 -2.18
C ARG A 209 -0.42 13.28 -2.30
N ARG A 210 -0.48 13.87 -3.50
CA ARG A 210 -0.22 15.29 -3.77
C ARG A 210 -1.27 16.23 -3.19
N ALA A 211 -2.57 15.92 -3.31
CA ALA A 211 -3.64 16.68 -2.63
C ALA A 211 -3.50 16.57 -1.11
N ILE A 212 -3.19 15.38 -0.58
CA ILE A 212 -2.85 15.18 0.84
C ILE A 212 -1.70 16.11 1.27
N ALA A 213 -0.61 16.16 0.51
CA ALA A 213 0.54 17.02 0.81
C ALA A 213 0.20 18.52 0.70
N LEU A 214 -0.57 18.92 -0.31
CA LEU A 214 -1.05 20.30 -0.48
C LEU A 214 -1.99 20.70 0.66
N TRP A 215 -2.88 19.80 1.09
CA TRP A 215 -3.76 20.01 2.23
C TRP A 215 -2.96 20.18 3.53
N ASP A 216 -1.92 19.37 3.73
CA ASP A 216 -1.04 19.48 4.90
C ASP A 216 -0.27 20.82 4.92
N GLN A 217 0.14 21.32 3.74
CA GLN A 217 0.76 22.64 3.59
C GLN A 217 -0.24 23.78 3.89
N LEU A 218 -1.47 23.69 3.38
CA LEU A 218 -2.54 24.66 3.66
C LEU A 218 -2.93 24.66 5.14
N GLY A 219 -3.13 23.47 5.73
CA GLY A 219 -3.44 23.32 7.16
C GLY A 219 -2.39 23.97 8.04
N ARG A 220 -1.11 23.82 7.70
CA ARG A 220 -0.02 24.51 8.40
C ARG A 220 -0.07 26.03 8.23
N TYR A 221 -0.27 26.53 7.02
CA TYR A 221 -0.41 27.97 6.78
C TYR A 221 -1.52 28.59 7.63
N PHE A 222 -2.68 27.92 7.72
CA PHE A 222 -3.78 28.35 8.57
C PHE A 222 -3.46 28.19 10.07
N SER A 223 -2.85 27.08 10.48
CA SER A 223 -2.48 26.83 11.88
C SER A 223 -1.47 27.85 12.43
N ARG A 224 -0.65 28.50 11.61
CA ARG A 224 0.27 29.57 12.06
C ARG A 224 -0.45 30.74 12.74
N ALA A 225 -1.72 30.94 12.43
CA ALA A 225 -2.54 31.97 13.07
C ALA A 225 -3.15 31.53 14.41
N TYR A 226 -2.98 30.27 14.81
CA TYR A 226 -3.62 29.67 15.98
C TYR A 226 -2.62 28.93 16.87
N ARG A 227 -2.73 29.11 18.18
CA ARG A 227 -2.02 28.25 19.14
C ARG A 227 -2.90 27.03 19.42
N LEU A 228 -2.47 25.87 18.95
CA LEU A 228 -3.12 24.59 19.23
C LEU A 228 -2.72 24.11 20.63
N ASP A 229 -3.71 23.96 21.49
CA ASP A 229 -3.58 23.24 22.76
C ASP A 229 -4.31 21.90 22.60
N VAL A 230 -3.57 20.81 22.75
CA VAL A 230 -4.06 19.45 22.53
C VAL A 230 -3.98 18.72 23.85
N ASP A 231 -5.14 18.34 24.38
CA ASP A 231 -5.19 17.48 25.56
C ASP A 231 -4.76 16.05 25.17
N THR A 232 -3.55 15.68 25.58
CA THR A 232 -2.97 14.38 25.27
C THR A 232 -3.37 13.28 26.25
N THR A 233 -4.14 13.60 27.31
CA THR A 233 -4.36 12.73 28.48
C THR A 233 -5.03 11.40 28.13
N ARG A 234 -5.87 11.38 27.08
CA ARG A 234 -6.63 10.19 26.66
C ARG A 234 -6.24 9.66 25.28
N LEU A 235 -5.08 10.06 24.76
CA LEU A 235 -4.65 9.60 23.43
C LEU A 235 -4.37 8.09 23.40
N ASP A 236 -3.85 7.51 24.48
CA ASP A 236 -3.65 6.06 24.59
C ASP A 236 -4.97 5.29 24.56
N GLU A 237 -6.00 5.79 25.25
CA GLU A 237 -7.35 5.21 25.21
C GLU A 237 -7.92 5.27 23.78
N LEU A 238 -7.73 6.38 23.08
CA LEU A 238 -8.12 6.53 21.67
C LEU A 238 -7.35 5.56 20.76
N ARG A 239 -6.06 5.32 21.01
CA ARG A 239 -5.26 4.34 20.25
C ARG A 239 -5.80 2.93 20.40
N GLU A 240 -6.12 2.51 21.63
CA GLU A 240 -6.71 1.19 21.88
C GLU A 240 -8.10 1.07 21.23
N LEU A 241 -8.97 2.07 21.39
CA LEU A 241 -10.29 2.07 20.74
C LEU A 241 -10.19 1.98 19.22
N ASN A 242 -9.22 2.66 18.61
CA ASN A 242 -9.04 2.65 17.15
C ASN A 242 -8.59 1.29 16.59
N LYS A 243 -8.13 0.34 17.42
CA LYS A 243 -7.81 -1.01 16.96
C LYS A 243 -9.06 -1.82 16.61
N GLU A 244 -10.14 -1.59 17.36
CA GLU A 244 -11.39 -2.38 17.25
C GLU A 244 -12.57 -1.58 16.70
N HIS A 245 -12.48 -0.24 16.73
CA HIS A 245 -13.59 0.64 16.38
C HIS A 245 -13.17 1.77 15.44
N SER A 246 -14.09 2.16 14.56
CA SER A 246 -13.95 3.36 13.74
C SER A 246 -14.18 4.61 14.60
N LEU A 247 -13.16 5.46 14.73
CA LEU A 247 -13.28 6.74 15.42
C LEU A 247 -13.89 7.81 14.51
N VAL A 248 -14.88 8.53 15.02
CA VAL A 248 -15.49 9.69 14.36
C VAL A 248 -15.14 10.94 15.17
N PHE A 249 -14.42 11.87 14.54
CA PHE A 249 -14.12 13.17 15.14
C PHE A 249 -15.20 14.16 14.75
N LEU A 250 -15.85 14.76 15.76
CA LEU A 250 -16.92 15.73 15.57
C LEU A 250 -16.34 17.15 15.60
N PRO A 251 -16.35 17.88 14.47
CA PRO A 251 -15.98 19.29 14.45
C PRO A 251 -16.91 20.09 15.36
N SER A 252 -16.34 20.97 16.18
CA SER A 252 -17.12 21.86 17.07
C SER A 252 -16.84 23.34 16.79
N HIS A 253 -15.83 23.65 15.98
CA HIS A 253 -15.44 25.03 15.71
C HIS A 253 -16.36 25.70 14.67
N ARG A 254 -16.85 26.90 14.99
CA ARG A 254 -17.76 27.68 14.14
C ARG A 254 -17.18 28.03 12.76
N SER A 255 -15.86 28.04 12.62
CA SER A 255 -15.18 28.35 11.37
C SER A 255 -14.72 27.13 10.56
N TYR A 256 -15.12 25.90 10.93
CA TYR A 256 -14.76 24.67 10.21
C TYR A 256 -13.25 24.45 10.01
N LEU A 257 -12.43 24.92 10.95
CA LEU A 257 -10.97 24.72 10.90
C LEU A 257 -10.55 23.34 11.39
N ASP A 258 -11.46 22.58 12.00
CA ASP A 258 -11.20 21.29 12.65
C ASP A 258 -10.49 20.30 11.72
N PRO A 259 -10.89 20.10 10.43
CA PRO A 259 -10.16 19.22 9.52
C PRO A 259 -8.70 19.65 9.29
N LEU A 260 -8.42 20.95 9.35
CA LEU A 260 -7.10 21.52 9.12
C LEU A 260 -6.17 21.45 10.31
N VAL A 261 -6.72 21.51 11.53
CA VAL A 261 -5.94 21.51 12.77
C VAL A 261 -5.85 20.12 13.40
N LEU A 262 -6.87 19.29 13.21
CA LEU A 262 -6.92 17.93 13.75
C LEU A 262 -5.85 17.06 13.08
N ARG A 263 -5.65 17.23 11.77
CA ARG A 263 -4.69 16.42 11.02
C ARG A 263 -3.24 16.60 11.53
N PRO A 264 -2.70 17.83 11.70
CA PRO A 264 -1.43 18.04 12.38
C PRO A 264 -1.40 17.53 13.82
N ALA A 265 -2.49 17.67 14.58
CA ALA A 265 -2.55 17.20 15.97
C ALA A 265 -2.48 15.68 16.09
N LEU A 266 -3.16 14.93 15.20
CA LEU A 266 -3.10 13.48 15.14
C LEU A 266 -1.69 13.00 14.73
N LEU A 267 -1.09 13.62 13.70
CA LEU A 267 0.27 13.31 13.26
C LEU A 267 1.33 13.59 14.32
N ALA A 268 1.20 14.72 15.04
CA ALA A 268 2.14 15.07 16.11
C ALA A 268 2.16 14.02 17.23
N ASN A 269 1.06 13.29 17.40
CA ASN A 269 0.83 12.28 18.42
C ASN A 269 0.76 10.84 17.87
N ASP A 270 1.31 10.58 16.68
CA ASP A 270 1.41 9.23 16.07
C ASP A 270 0.06 8.47 15.98
N LEU A 271 -1.04 9.21 15.81
CA LEU A 271 -2.36 8.66 15.53
C LEU A 271 -2.59 8.60 14.01
N PRO A 272 -3.32 7.58 13.51
CA PRO A 272 -3.64 7.51 12.10
C PRO A 272 -4.53 8.68 11.67
N LEU A 273 -4.32 9.13 10.44
CA LEU A 273 -5.07 10.22 9.83
C LEU A 273 -6.56 9.87 9.73
N ASN A 274 -7.41 10.84 10.09
CA ASN A 274 -8.84 10.72 9.89
C ASN A 274 -9.20 10.84 8.40
N HIS A 275 -10.23 10.10 7.98
CA HIS A 275 -10.80 10.28 6.64
C HIS A 275 -11.71 11.51 6.69
N VAL A 276 -11.55 12.41 5.71
CA VAL A 276 -12.41 13.59 5.55
C VAL A 276 -13.24 13.41 4.29
N MET A 277 -14.56 13.61 4.41
CA MET A 277 -15.43 13.67 3.24
C MET A 277 -15.19 15.03 2.56
N GLY A 278 -14.51 15.04 1.42
CA GLY A 278 -14.16 16.28 0.70
C GLY A 278 -12.85 16.27 -0.11
N GLY A 279 -12.15 15.13 -0.21
CA GLY A 279 -10.87 15.00 -0.94
C GLY A 279 -9.70 14.70 -0.02
#